data_AF-A0A6G9SQ42-F1
#
_entry.id   AF-A0A6G9SQ42-F1
#
_cell.length_a   1.000
_cell.length_b   1.000
_cell.length_c   1.000
_cell.angle_alpha   90.00
_cell.angle_beta   90.00
_cell.angle_gamma   90.00
#
_symmetry.space_group_name_H-M   'P 1'
#
loop_
_entity.id
_entity.type
_entity.pdbx_description
1 polymer ?
#
loop_
_entity_poly.entity_id
_entity_poly.type
_entity_poly.pdbx_seq_one_letter_code
_entity_poly.pdbx_strand_id
1 'polypeptide(L)'
;MKWNLGKPKPIFWVSLFSSVILLCPLSSLALTVQEVPNPRKQSGGWVTDMAGILSNKTETQINQIISELEAKNGTEIAVVTVPKTAPAASPKQFATQLFNHWGIGKKGKDNGVLFLISVGDRRVEIETGYGIEAILPDAQVKNIIDTQIIPQFKKRDFEGGTLAGTKALVVVLQSPQQPLVSEVIARNNGLWTLLAGSGVLALGVGSFVYFKRTRTTSIKPEGRTRFKYGRYIFSCADCQQRMEKVDETIVKSYLTKPEQTAHKLGSVKFEGWKCSNCSSQLTDKGFNLVALESYFDRFKKCPHCQEFTVTITKKTIKSATQYSPGKRLITDNCHSCDYQYQIEQIILPLPPPPPPSSGDSGSSWGGGGFSDGGGGGFGGGSSGGGGAGGSW
;
A
#
# COMPACT_ATOMS: atom_id res chain seq x y z
N MET A 1 -72.38 -15.62 -43.62
CA MET A 1 -72.17 -16.07 -42.22
C MET A 1 -71.42 -14.97 -41.47
N LYS A 2 -72.11 -14.20 -40.61
CA LYS A 2 -71.49 -13.16 -39.78
C LYS A 2 -70.73 -13.84 -38.63
N TRP A 3 -69.42 -13.68 -38.57
CA TRP A 3 -68.60 -14.13 -37.44
C TRP A 3 -68.62 -13.06 -36.35
N ASN A 4 -69.14 -13.43 -35.19
CA ASN A 4 -69.17 -12.60 -33.99
C ASN A 4 -67.83 -12.74 -33.26
N LEU A 5 -67.02 -11.69 -33.23
CA LEU A 5 -65.83 -11.62 -32.39
C LEU A 5 -66.26 -11.23 -30.97
N GLY A 6 -66.22 -12.21 -30.06
CA GLY A 6 -66.47 -12.01 -28.64
C GLY A 6 -65.43 -11.09 -28.01
N LYS A 7 -65.91 -10.07 -27.28
CA LYS A 7 -65.08 -9.14 -26.51
C LYS A 7 -64.23 -9.92 -25.48
N PRO A 8 -62.91 -9.69 -25.39
CA PRO A 8 -62.07 -10.37 -24.42
C PRO A 8 -62.43 -9.92 -23.00
N LYS A 9 -62.52 -10.88 -22.07
CA LYS A 9 -62.82 -10.64 -20.65
C LYS A 9 -61.68 -9.86 -19.96
N PRO A 10 -61.96 -8.96 -19.02
CA PRO A 10 -60.97 -8.06 -18.40
C PRO A 10 -59.89 -8.79 -17.56
N ILE A 11 -60.07 -10.09 -17.30
CA ILE A 11 -59.15 -10.92 -16.51
C ILE A 11 -57.84 -11.17 -17.27
N PHE A 12 -57.86 -11.16 -18.61
CA PHE A 12 -56.66 -11.42 -19.41
C PHE A 12 -55.64 -10.26 -19.36
N TRP A 13 -56.11 -9.03 -19.12
CA TRP A 13 -55.24 -7.84 -19.03
C TRP A 13 -54.54 -7.73 -17.67
N VAL A 14 -55.17 -8.20 -16.58
CA VAL A 14 -54.57 -8.17 -15.23
C VAL A 14 -53.43 -9.19 -15.11
N SER A 15 -53.53 -10.35 -15.76
CA SER A 15 -52.45 -11.34 -15.77
C SER A 15 -51.23 -10.88 -16.57
N LEU A 16 -51.43 -10.17 -17.69
CA LEU A 16 -50.33 -9.66 -18.50
C LEU A 16 -49.58 -8.52 -17.79
N PHE A 17 -50.30 -7.63 -17.08
CA PHE A 17 -49.68 -6.57 -16.27
C PHE A 17 -48.99 -7.11 -15.00
N SER A 18 -49.54 -8.15 -14.36
CA SER A 18 -48.92 -8.78 -13.18
C SER A 18 -47.62 -9.52 -13.49
N SER A 19 -47.48 -10.12 -14.68
CA SER A 19 -46.24 -10.79 -15.09
C SER A 19 -45.15 -9.83 -15.57
N VAL A 20 -45.49 -8.63 -16.03
CA VAL A 20 -44.51 -7.60 -16.41
C VAL A 20 -43.88 -6.93 -15.18
N ILE A 21 -44.60 -6.83 -14.06
CA ILE A 21 -44.08 -6.27 -12.79
C ILE A 21 -43.07 -7.23 -12.12
N LEU A 22 -43.17 -8.54 -12.33
CA LEU A 22 -42.21 -9.53 -11.80
C LEU A 22 -40.94 -9.70 -12.66
N LEU A 23 -40.89 -9.10 -13.85
CA LEU A 23 -39.75 -9.17 -14.78
C LEU A 23 -39.02 -7.82 -14.92
N CYS A 24 -39.32 -6.84 -14.08
CA CYS A 24 -38.47 -5.67 -13.94
C CYS A 24 -37.17 -6.14 -13.27
N PRO A 25 -36.03 -6.23 -13.97
CA PRO A 25 -34.78 -6.53 -13.31
C PRO A 25 -34.62 -5.47 -12.23
N LEU A 26 -34.44 -5.89 -10.98
CA LEU A 26 -33.94 -5.02 -9.93
C LEU A 26 -32.62 -4.48 -10.47
N SER A 27 -32.66 -3.27 -11.05
CA SER A 27 -31.48 -2.53 -11.43
C SER A 27 -30.65 -2.47 -10.16
N SER A 28 -29.61 -3.30 -10.10
CA SER A 28 -28.63 -3.26 -9.03
C SER A 28 -28.25 -1.80 -8.90
N LEU A 29 -28.54 -1.17 -7.75
CA LEU A 29 -28.15 0.19 -7.44
C LEU A 29 -26.63 0.25 -7.55
N ALA A 30 -26.19 0.60 -8.73
CA ALA A 30 -24.81 0.63 -9.16
C ALA A 30 -24.31 1.99 -8.71
N LEU A 31 -23.60 2.04 -7.58
CA LEU A 31 -23.10 3.29 -7.05
C LEU A 31 -22.09 3.87 -8.04
N THR A 32 -22.46 4.94 -8.71
CA THR A 32 -21.55 5.66 -9.61
C THR A 32 -20.74 6.70 -8.83
N VAL A 33 -19.59 7.10 -9.37
CA VAL A 33 -18.73 8.13 -8.75
C VAL A 33 -19.47 9.46 -8.56
N GLN A 34 -20.45 9.75 -9.44
CA GLN A 34 -21.28 10.94 -9.40
C GLN A 34 -22.31 10.94 -8.27
N GLU A 35 -22.69 9.76 -7.78
CA GLU A 35 -23.64 9.60 -6.67
C GLU A 35 -22.98 9.74 -5.30
N VAL A 36 -21.65 9.62 -5.22
CA VAL A 36 -20.93 9.88 -3.97
C VAL A 36 -20.96 11.38 -3.70
N PRO A 37 -21.60 11.82 -2.60
CA PRO A 37 -21.71 13.24 -2.33
C PRO A 37 -20.36 13.84 -1.97
N ASN A 38 -20.02 14.98 -2.58
CA ASN A 38 -18.78 15.67 -2.28
C ASN A 38 -18.92 16.45 -0.95
N PRO A 39 -18.14 16.12 0.10
CA PRO A 39 -18.34 16.69 1.42
C PRO A 39 -18.00 18.18 1.48
N ARG A 40 -17.07 18.66 0.64
CA ARG A 40 -16.72 20.08 0.53
C ARG A 40 -17.86 20.93 0.01
N LYS A 41 -18.69 20.37 -0.88
CA LYS A 41 -19.85 21.06 -1.46
C LYS A 41 -21.09 20.97 -0.57
N GLN A 42 -21.25 19.88 0.17
CA GLN A 42 -22.46 19.65 0.96
C GLN A 42 -22.37 20.21 2.39
N SER A 43 -21.32 19.86 3.12
CA SER A 43 -21.16 20.20 4.54
C SER A 43 -19.96 21.11 4.82
N GLY A 44 -19.13 21.36 3.80
CA GLY A 44 -17.83 22.02 3.99
C GLY A 44 -16.79 21.12 4.70
N GLY A 45 -17.13 19.86 4.97
CA GLY A 45 -16.27 18.88 5.62
C GLY A 45 -15.43 18.06 4.65
N TRP A 46 -14.79 17.03 5.18
CA TRP A 46 -13.85 16.13 4.50
C TRP A 46 -14.33 14.68 4.48
N VAL A 47 -15.44 14.37 5.17
CA VAL A 47 -15.94 13.00 5.38
C VAL A 47 -17.27 12.78 4.67
N THR A 48 -17.40 11.63 4.03
CA THR A 48 -18.64 11.11 3.47
C THR A 48 -18.84 9.67 3.91
N ASP A 49 -19.80 9.41 4.80
CA ASP A 49 -20.12 8.06 5.30
C ASP A 49 -21.39 7.50 4.66
N MET A 50 -21.30 6.95 3.44
CA MET A 50 -22.46 6.29 2.82
C MET A 50 -22.71 4.88 3.35
N ALA A 51 -21.73 4.28 4.03
CA ALA A 51 -21.86 2.95 4.60
C ALA A 51 -22.49 2.95 6.00
N GLY A 52 -22.63 4.11 6.64
CA GLY A 52 -23.17 4.23 8.00
C GLY A 52 -22.30 3.54 9.05
N ILE A 53 -20.98 3.58 8.87
CA ILE A 53 -20.01 2.92 9.75
C ILE A 53 -19.27 3.90 10.67
N LEU A 54 -19.54 5.20 10.55
CA LEU A 54 -18.93 6.25 11.37
C LEU A 54 -20.01 7.00 12.16
N SER A 55 -19.81 7.12 13.47
CA SER A 55 -20.60 8.01 14.30
C SER A 55 -20.25 9.48 14.05
N ASN A 56 -21.21 10.37 14.29
CA ASN A 56 -21.03 11.83 14.21
C ASN A 56 -19.80 12.31 14.99
N LYS A 57 -19.48 11.68 16.13
CA LYS A 57 -18.29 12.00 16.93
C LYS A 57 -17.01 11.72 16.16
N THR A 58 -16.92 10.54 15.56
CA THR A 58 -15.77 10.12 14.76
C THR A 58 -15.63 10.98 13.50
N GLU A 59 -16.73 11.27 12.79
CA GLU A 59 -16.71 12.20 11.65
C GLU A 59 -16.21 13.60 12.05
N THR A 60 -16.70 14.15 13.17
CA THR A 60 -16.27 15.47 13.67
C THR A 60 -14.77 15.48 13.96
N GLN A 61 -14.25 14.42 14.60
CA GLN A 61 -12.82 14.30 14.88
C GLN A 61 -11.98 14.23 13.61
N ILE A 62 -12.41 13.43 12.63
CA ILE A 62 -11.72 13.30 11.33
C ILE A 62 -11.74 14.65 10.60
N ASN A 63 -12.89 15.31 10.55
CA ASN A 63 -13.04 16.64 9.92
C ASN A 63 -12.11 17.68 10.56
N GLN A 64 -12.01 17.69 11.89
CA GLN A 64 -11.15 18.61 12.61
C GLN A 64 -9.66 18.37 12.27
N ILE A 65 -9.21 17.12 12.39
CA ILE A 65 -7.81 16.74 12.13
C ILE A 65 -7.39 17.09 10.70
N ILE A 66 -8.26 16.85 9.71
CA ILE A 66 -7.96 17.17 8.32
C ILE A 66 -7.97 18.68 8.08
N SER A 67 -8.90 19.42 8.70
CA SER A 67 -8.94 20.88 8.59
C SER A 67 -7.69 21.54 9.18
N GLU A 68 -7.18 21.02 10.29
CA GLU A 68 -5.92 21.46 10.90
C GLU A 68 -4.70 21.19 9.99
N LEU A 69 -4.66 20.03 9.31
CA LEU A 69 -3.62 19.73 8.32
C LEU A 69 -3.68 20.70 7.14
N GLU A 70 -4.87 20.90 6.57
CA GLU A 70 -5.08 21.77 5.41
C GLU A 70 -4.69 23.22 5.75
N ALA A 71 -5.09 23.73 6.92
CA ALA A 71 -4.69 25.06 7.37
C ALA A 71 -3.16 25.19 7.56
N LYS A 72 -2.49 24.10 7.93
CA LYS A 72 -1.04 24.09 8.22
C LYS A 72 -0.17 24.04 6.97
N ASN A 73 -0.53 23.24 5.96
CA ASN A 73 0.33 23.04 4.78
C ASN A 73 -0.43 22.95 3.44
N GLY A 74 -1.75 23.11 3.46
CA GLY A 74 -2.62 23.09 2.28
C GLY A 74 -2.91 21.70 1.72
N THR A 75 -2.47 20.61 2.37
CA THR A 75 -2.78 19.23 1.95
C THR A 75 -4.24 18.90 2.24
N GLU A 76 -4.91 18.29 1.26
CA GLU A 76 -6.32 17.94 1.35
C GLU A 76 -6.47 16.42 1.50
N ILE A 77 -7.27 15.97 2.46
CA ILE A 77 -7.61 14.55 2.62
C ILE A 77 -9.14 14.42 2.54
N ALA A 78 -9.65 13.50 1.74
CA ALA A 78 -11.06 13.10 1.76
C ALA A 78 -11.18 11.69 2.33
N VAL A 79 -12.13 11.48 3.26
CA VAL A 79 -12.44 10.16 3.80
C VAL A 79 -13.83 9.76 3.32
N VAL A 80 -13.93 8.62 2.65
CA VAL A 80 -15.16 8.15 2.02
C VAL A 80 -15.42 6.72 2.40
N THR A 81 -16.60 6.44 2.93
CA THR A 81 -17.10 5.08 3.11
C THR A 81 -18.22 4.82 2.11
N VAL A 82 -18.22 3.65 1.50
CA VAL A 82 -19.28 3.22 0.59
C VAL A 82 -19.71 1.77 0.91
N PRO A 83 -20.98 1.42 0.70
CA PRO A 83 -21.42 0.04 0.83
C PRO A 83 -20.71 -0.89 -0.15
N LYS A 84 -20.44 -0.46 -1.39
CA LYS A 84 -19.76 -1.23 -2.44
C LYS A 84 -19.27 -0.31 -3.56
N THR A 85 -18.25 -0.71 -4.32
CA THR A 85 -17.74 0.07 -5.47
C THR A 85 -18.19 -0.47 -6.82
N ALA A 86 -18.93 -1.59 -6.87
CA ALA A 86 -19.51 -2.08 -8.11
C ALA A 86 -20.51 -1.04 -8.66
N PRO A 87 -20.51 -0.76 -9.98
CA PRO A 87 -20.01 -1.59 -11.07
C PRO A 87 -18.60 -1.22 -11.56
N ALA A 88 -17.85 -0.38 -10.85
CA ALA A 88 -16.47 -0.10 -11.25
C ALA A 88 -15.65 -1.40 -11.32
N ALA A 89 -14.69 -1.47 -12.24
CA ALA A 89 -13.97 -2.73 -12.48
C ALA A 89 -13.10 -3.16 -11.27
N SER A 90 -12.74 -2.22 -10.39
CA SER A 90 -12.16 -2.50 -9.08
C SER A 90 -12.38 -1.34 -8.10
N PRO A 91 -12.29 -1.57 -6.78
CA PRO A 91 -12.31 -0.47 -5.81
C PRO A 91 -11.18 0.54 -6.01
N LYS A 92 -10.03 0.10 -6.58
CA LYS A 92 -8.92 1.00 -6.92
C LYS A 92 -9.34 1.97 -8.03
N GLN A 93 -9.92 1.44 -9.10
CA GLN A 93 -10.42 2.26 -10.20
C GLN A 93 -11.49 3.24 -9.73
N PHE A 94 -12.40 2.80 -8.85
CA PHE A 94 -13.39 3.68 -8.25
C PHE A 94 -12.73 4.82 -7.46
N ALA A 95 -11.73 4.52 -6.63
CA ALA A 95 -10.98 5.51 -5.86
C ALA A 95 -10.29 6.54 -6.78
N THR A 96 -9.55 6.10 -7.80
CA THR A 96 -8.88 7.00 -8.75
C THR A 96 -9.90 7.87 -9.51
N GLN A 97 -11.02 7.30 -9.95
CA GLN A 97 -12.08 8.05 -10.64
C GLN A 97 -12.73 9.09 -9.72
N LEU A 98 -13.02 8.72 -8.46
CA LEU A 98 -13.58 9.62 -7.47
C LEU A 98 -12.61 10.76 -7.12
N PHE A 99 -11.34 10.43 -6.94
CA PHE A 99 -10.28 11.41 -6.68
C PHE A 99 -10.26 12.49 -7.78
N ASN A 100 -10.19 12.05 -9.04
CA ASN A 100 -10.10 12.95 -10.18
C ASN A 100 -11.42 13.69 -10.46
N HIS A 101 -12.56 13.04 -10.24
CA HIS A 101 -13.88 13.67 -10.36
C HIS A 101 -14.05 14.83 -9.37
N TRP A 102 -13.58 14.64 -8.13
CA TRP A 102 -13.64 15.67 -7.11
C TRP A 102 -12.51 16.69 -7.20
N GLY A 103 -11.40 16.35 -7.86
CA GLY A 103 -10.22 17.20 -7.99
C GLY A 103 -9.50 17.38 -6.64
N ILE A 104 -9.30 16.29 -5.91
CA ILE A 104 -8.76 16.32 -4.54
C ILE A 104 -7.30 16.82 -4.55
N GLY A 105 -6.99 17.82 -3.72
CA GLY A 105 -5.70 18.50 -3.69
C GLY A 105 -5.76 19.89 -4.33
N LYS A 106 -4.74 20.72 -4.11
CA LYS A 106 -4.65 22.05 -4.72
C LYS A 106 -4.13 21.97 -6.16
N LYS A 107 -4.75 22.72 -7.08
CA LYS A 107 -4.34 22.84 -8.48
C LYS A 107 -2.85 23.18 -8.58
N GLY A 108 -2.12 22.39 -9.36
CA GLY A 108 -0.68 22.56 -9.59
C GLY A 108 0.21 22.14 -8.42
N LYS A 109 -0.35 21.78 -7.26
CA LYS A 109 0.37 21.14 -6.15
C LYS A 109 0.08 19.66 -6.06
N ASP A 110 -1.08 19.20 -6.52
CA ASP A 110 -1.51 17.79 -6.52
C ASP A 110 -1.29 17.09 -5.18
N ASN A 111 -1.56 17.82 -4.09
CA ASN A 111 -1.30 17.41 -2.72
C ASN A 111 -2.53 16.83 -2.03
N GLY A 112 -3.33 16.06 -2.77
CA GLY A 112 -4.55 15.43 -2.30
C GLY A 112 -4.35 13.97 -1.87
N VAL A 113 -5.19 13.50 -0.94
CA VAL A 113 -5.33 12.09 -0.54
C VAL A 113 -6.81 11.72 -0.51
N LEU A 114 -7.18 10.58 -1.08
CA LEU A 114 -8.48 9.95 -0.86
C LEU A 114 -8.29 8.69 -0.04
N PHE A 115 -9.00 8.56 1.07
CA PHE A 115 -9.08 7.34 1.88
C PHE A 115 -10.48 6.74 1.72
N LEU A 116 -10.60 5.73 0.86
CA LEU A 116 -11.82 5.02 0.54
C LEU A 116 -11.93 3.71 1.34
N ILE A 117 -13.11 3.47 1.93
CA ILE A 117 -13.47 2.23 2.60
C ILE A 117 -14.71 1.66 1.92
N SER A 118 -14.57 0.50 1.28
CA SER A 118 -15.70 -0.26 0.73
C SER A 118 -16.01 -1.45 1.62
N VAL A 119 -17.16 -1.38 2.32
CA VAL A 119 -17.54 -2.38 3.32
C VAL A 119 -17.89 -3.71 2.65
N GLY A 120 -18.71 -3.68 1.60
CA GLY A 120 -19.16 -4.86 0.87
C GLY A 120 -18.05 -5.53 0.08
N ASP A 121 -17.04 -4.78 -0.37
CA ASP A 121 -15.86 -5.35 -1.03
C ASP A 121 -14.78 -5.79 -0.01
N ARG A 122 -14.97 -5.47 1.28
CA ARG A 122 -13.98 -5.62 2.36
C ARG A 122 -12.61 -5.10 1.94
N ARG A 123 -12.59 -3.91 1.35
CA ARG A 123 -11.41 -3.31 0.75
C ARG A 123 -11.27 -1.84 1.12
N VAL A 124 -10.05 -1.47 1.49
CA VAL A 124 -9.63 -0.08 1.74
C VAL A 124 -8.66 0.30 0.64
N GLU A 125 -8.87 1.47 0.04
CA GLU A 125 -7.93 2.09 -0.88
C GLU A 125 -7.55 3.47 -0.36
N ILE A 126 -6.27 3.79 -0.42
CA ILE A 126 -5.79 5.15 -0.23
C ILE A 126 -5.12 5.56 -1.54
N GLU A 127 -5.70 6.57 -2.18
CA GLU A 127 -5.21 7.16 -3.43
C GLU A 127 -4.48 8.47 -3.13
N THR A 128 -3.33 8.68 -3.75
CA THR A 128 -2.50 9.89 -3.54
C THR A 128 -2.38 10.70 -4.83
N GLY A 129 -2.36 12.03 -4.71
CA GLY A 129 -2.00 12.93 -5.81
C GLY A 129 -0.48 12.98 -6.04
N TYR A 130 -0.08 13.36 -7.25
CA TYR A 130 1.34 13.34 -7.67
C TYR A 130 2.28 14.12 -6.75
N GLY A 131 1.85 15.26 -6.22
CA GLY A 131 2.71 16.16 -5.47
C GLY A 131 3.05 15.69 -4.06
N ILE A 132 2.39 14.64 -3.56
CA ILE A 132 2.68 14.07 -2.24
C ILE A 132 3.32 12.69 -2.30
N GLU A 133 3.51 12.07 -3.46
CA GLU A 133 4.11 10.72 -3.57
C GLU A 133 5.52 10.65 -2.94
N ALA A 134 6.28 11.75 -3.00
CA ALA A 134 7.59 11.85 -2.35
C ALA A 134 7.51 11.83 -0.81
N ILE A 135 6.39 12.25 -0.24
CA ILE A 135 6.14 12.35 1.22
C ILE A 135 5.40 11.10 1.71
N LEU A 136 4.49 10.57 0.90
CA LEU A 136 3.60 9.47 1.20
C LEU A 136 3.54 8.51 0.00
N PRO A 137 4.60 7.72 -0.25
CA PRO A 137 4.65 6.73 -1.32
C PRO A 137 3.76 5.52 -1.01
N ASP A 138 3.47 4.73 -2.04
CA ASP A 138 2.68 3.48 -1.96
C ASP A 138 3.13 2.55 -0.83
N ALA A 139 4.44 2.40 -0.60
CA ALA A 139 4.96 1.53 0.45
C ALA A 139 4.57 2.03 1.86
N GLN A 140 4.57 3.34 2.06
CA GLN A 140 4.19 3.96 3.33
C GLN A 140 2.68 3.93 3.51
N VAL A 141 1.92 4.20 2.45
CA VAL A 141 0.46 4.03 2.44
C VAL A 141 0.09 2.59 2.81
N LYS A 142 0.74 1.60 2.18
CA LYS A 142 0.51 0.18 2.46
C LYS A 142 0.84 -0.18 3.90
N ASN A 143 1.92 0.38 4.45
CA ASN A 143 2.27 0.17 5.86
C ASN A 143 1.22 0.75 6.82
N ILE A 144 0.67 1.94 6.53
CA ILE A 144 -0.44 2.52 7.31
C ILE A 144 -1.66 1.59 7.25
N ILE A 145 -2.02 1.12 6.05
CA ILE A 145 -3.14 0.19 5.86
C ILE A 145 -2.93 -1.08 6.68
N ASP A 146 -1.77 -1.72 6.58
CA ASP A 146 -1.50 -3.00 7.22
C ASP A 146 -1.37 -2.92 8.75
N THR A 147 -0.89 -1.79 9.27
CA THR A 147 -0.57 -1.66 10.69
C THR A 147 -1.62 -0.89 11.50
N GLN A 148 -2.30 0.09 10.89
CA GLN A 148 -3.24 0.98 11.59
C GLN A 148 -4.70 0.67 11.23
N ILE A 149 -4.98 0.27 9.99
CA ILE A 149 -6.36 0.18 9.47
C ILE A 149 -6.88 -1.26 9.53
N ILE A 150 -6.26 -2.18 8.77
CA ILE A 150 -6.71 -3.57 8.63
C ILE A 150 -6.87 -4.31 9.97
N PRO A 151 -5.95 -4.18 10.95
CA PRO A 151 -6.11 -4.87 12.23
C PRO A 151 -7.39 -4.49 12.98
N GLN A 152 -7.85 -3.25 12.85
CA GLN A 152 -9.11 -2.79 13.46
C GLN A 152 -10.32 -3.25 12.65
N PHE A 153 -10.26 -3.17 11.33
CA PHE A 153 -11.35 -3.63 10.46
C PHE A 153 -11.62 -5.14 10.61
N LYS A 154 -10.56 -5.94 10.82
CA LYS A 154 -10.71 -7.37 11.16
C LYS A 154 -11.46 -7.62 12.47
N LYS A 155 -11.41 -6.68 13.41
CA LYS A 155 -12.17 -6.70 14.66
C LYS A 155 -13.55 -6.04 14.52
N ARG A 156 -13.94 -5.64 13.30
CA ARG A 156 -15.14 -4.84 13.00
C ARG A 156 -15.15 -3.46 13.64
N ASP A 157 -13.99 -2.97 14.07
CA ASP A 157 -13.80 -1.60 14.56
C ASP A 157 -13.49 -0.66 13.39
N PHE A 158 -14.54 -0.32 12.63
CA PHE A 158 -14.41 0.57 11.47
C PHE A 158 -14.14 2.03 11.87
N GLU A 159 -14.74 2.50 12.95
CA GLU A 159 -14.49 3.84 13.46
C GLU A 159 -13.04 4.01 13.90
N GLY A 160 -12.54 3.08 14.74
CA GLY A 160 -11.18 3.11 15.24
C GLY A 160 -10.14 2.96 14.13
N GLY A 161 -10.38 2.05 13.17
CA GLY A 161 -9.50 1.89 12.01
C GLY A 161 -9.45 3.12 11.10
N THR A 162 -10.60 3.77 10.86
CA THR A 162 -10.67 4.98 10.03
C THR A 162 -9.98 6.15 10.72
N LEU A 163 -10.28 6.40 12.00
CA LEU A 163 -9.66 7.47 12.77
C LEU A 163 -8.14 7.27 12.92
N ALA A 164 -7.70 6.04 13.19
CA ALA A 164 -6.27 5.70 13.28
C ALA A 164 -5.56 5.90 11.94
N GLY A 165 -6.18 5.46 10.83
CA GLY A 165 -5.68 5.67 9.48
C GLY A 165 -5.53 7.16 9.15
N THR A 166 -6.56 7.97 9.40
CA THR A 166 -6.51 9.43 9.18
C THR A 166 -5.41 10.08 10.00
N LYS A 167 -5.29 9.75 11.29
CA LYS A 167 -4.22 10.30 12.15
C LYS A 167 -2.83 9.93 11.62
N ALA A 168 -2.63 8.68 11.22
CA ALA A 168 -1.36 8.23 10.66
C ALA A 168 -1.00 8.97 9.36
N LEU A 169 -1.97 9.18 8.47
CA LEU A 169 -1.78 9.99 7.27
C LEU A 169 -1.37 11.42 7.60
N VAL A 170 -2.08 12.07 8.54
CA VAL A 170 -1.77 13.44 8.96
C VAL A 170 -0.37 13.55 9.56
N VAL A 171 0.05 12.60 10.40
CA VAL A 171 1.41 12.60 10.97
C VAL A 171 2.48 12.58 9.87
N VAL A 172 2.30 11.73 8.85
CA VAL A 172 3.24 11.65 7.72
C VAL A 172 3.23 12.95 6.91
N LEU A 173 2.04 13.48 6.61
CA LEU A 173 1.88 14.65 5.74
C LEU A 173 2.27 15.97 6.43
N GLN A 174 2.24 16.04 7.77
CA GLN A 174 2.73 17.21 8.52
C GLN A 174 4.26 17.26 8.64
N SER A 175 4.96 16.16 8.34
CA SER A 175 6.41 16.09 8.53
C SER A 175 7.15 16.80 7.38
N PRO A 176 8.05 17.77 7.64
CA PRO A 176 8.90 18.35 6.60
C PRO A 176 9.70 17.25 5.92
N GLN A 177 9.69 17.23 4.58
CA GLN A 177 10.17 16.12 3.74
C GLN A 177 11.40 15.40 4.31
N GLN A 178 11.28 14.07 4.42
CA GLN A 178 12.42 13.18 4.56
C GLN A 178 12.37 12.10 3.48
N PRO A 179 13.52 11.78 2.85
CA PRO A 179 13.59 10.73 1.86
C PRO A 179 13.29 9.37 2.50
N LEU A 180 12.56 8.56 1.74
CA LEU A 180 12.04 7.25 2.10
C LEU A 180 13.16 6.27 2.40
N VAL A 181 13.27 5.85 3.66
CA VAL A 181 14.11 4.72 4.06
C VAL A 181 13.20 3.67 4.67
N SER A 182 13.05 2.57 3.94
CA SER A 182 12.32 1.36 4.33
C SER A 182 13.04 0.67 5.50
N GLU A 183 12.40 0.62 6.67
CA GLU A 183 12.80 -0.29 7.75
C GLU A 183 11.67 -1.30 7.99
N VAL A 184 11.81 -2.49 7.38
CA VAL A 184 11.03 -3.67 7.73
C VAL A 184 11.63 -4.23 9.01
N ILE A 185 11.03 -3.92 10.16
CA ILE A 185 11.33 -4.62 11.40
C ILE A 185 10.79 -6.04 11.28
N ALA A 186 11.69 -6.97 10.98
CA ALA A 186 11.53 -8.37 11.32
C ALA A 186 11.74 -8.52 12.84
N ARG A 187 10.68 -8.86 13.59
CA ARG A 187 10.77 -9.56 14.88
C ARG A 187 9.62 -10.56 14.94
N ASN A 188 9.90 -11.83 14.66
CA ASN A 188 10.48 -12.87 15.52
C ASN A 188 9.37 -13.62 16.25
N ASN A 189 9.20 -14.86 15.82
CA ASN A 189 8.31 -15.87 16.34
C ASN A 189 8.74 -16.27 17.75
N GLY A 190 7.79 -16.29 18.68
CA GLY A 190 8.02 -16.90 19.97
C GLY A 190 6.90 -16.66 20.96
N LEU A 191 5.64 -17.00 20.63
CA LEU A 191 4.59 -17.26 21.64
C LEU A 191 3.27 -17.81 21.05
N TRP A 192 3.27 -18.97 20.39
CA TRP A 192 2.01 -19.68 20.05
C TRP A 192 2.05 -21.21 20.24
N THR A 193 3.11 -21.75 20.84
CA THR A 193 3.05 -23.09 21.43
C THR A 193 2.37 -22.98 22.78
N LEU A 194 1.04 -22.98 22.80
CA LEU A 194 0.14 -23.41 23.87
C LEU A 194 -1.24 -22.81 23.54
N LEU A 195 -2.01 -23.55 22.75
CA LEU A 195 -3.47 -23.78 22.87
C LEU A 195 -3.92 -24.56 21.62
N ALA A 196 -3.38 -25.77 21.48
CA ALA A 196 -4.10 -26.84 20.83
C ALA A 196 -5.01 -27.44 21.89
N GLY A 197 -6.29 -27.09 21.83
CA GLY A 197 -7.32 -27.59 22.72
C GLY A 197 -8.68 -27.53 22.03
N SER A 198 -8.96 -28.58 21.27
CA SER A 198 -10.24 -28.90 20.60
C SER A 198 -10.66 -28.08 19.37
N GLY A 199 -10.46 -28.70 18.21
CA GLY A 199 -11.58 -28.90 17.29
C GLY A 199 -11.76 -27.95 16.12
N VAL A 200 -10.83 -27.90 15.15
CA VAL A 200 -11.17 -27.85 13.71
C VAL A 200 -10.06 -28.56 12.90
N LEU A 201 -10.18 -29.88 12.81
CA LEU A 201 -9.53 -30.69 11.77
C LEU A 201 -10.27 -30.42 10.44
N ALA A 202 -9.72 -29.56 9.56
CA ALA A 202 -9.89 -29.67 8.09
C ALA A 202 -9.30 -28.51 7.25
N LEU A 203 -8.98 -27.33 7.80
CA LEU A 203 -8.53 -26.18 6.98
C LEU A 203 -7.12 -25.66 7.33
N GLY A 204 -6.35 -26.46 8.07
CA GLY A 204 -4.99 -26.12 8.53
C GLY A 204 -3.84 -26.51 7.59
N VAL A 205 -4.12 -27.12 6.43
CA VAL A 205 -3.06 -27.56 5.49
C VAL A 205 -2.80 -26.52 4.38
N GLY A 206 -3.79 -25.67 4.06
CA GLY A 206 -3.64 -24.66 3.00
C GLY A 206 -2.89 -23.38 3.42
N SER A 207 -3.03 -22.96 4.68
CA SER A 207 -2.55 -21.63 5.11
C SER A 207 -1.10 -21.58 5.59
N PHE A 208 -0.46 -22.72 5.87
CA PHE A 208 0.98 -22.74 6.19
C PHE A 208 1.87 -22.83 4.93
N VAL A 209 1.30 -23.17 3.77
CA VAL A 209 2.03 -23.27 2.49
C VAL A 209 2.16 -21.90 1.79
N TYR A 210 1.37 -20.89 2.19
CA TYR A 210 1.37 -19.60 1.52
C TYR A 210 2.63 -18.74 1.77
N PHE A 211 3.42 -19.05 2.81
CA PHE A 211 4.60 -18.24 3.19
C PHE A 211 5.95 -18.68 2.58
N LYS A 212 5.98 -19.67 1.68
CA LYS A 212 7.19 -20.05 0.92
C LYS A 212 6.87 -20.46 -0.52
N ARG A 213 6.10 -19.65 -1.26
CA ARG A 213 5.92 -19.91 -2.70
C ARG A 213 7.25 -19.67 -3.42
N THR A 214 8.00 -20.75 -3.65
CA THR A 214 9.20 -20.75 -4.48
C THR A 214 8.83 -20.22 -5.86
N ARG A 215 9.51 -19.16 -6.31
CA ARG A 215 9.25 -18.59 -7.63
C ARG A 215 10.00 -19.42 -8.66
N THR A 216 9.26 -20.03 -9.58
CA THR A 216 9.84 -20.73 -10.72
C THR A 216 10.12 -19.71 -11.81
N THR A 217 11.37 -19.59 -12.24
CA THR A 217 11.79 -18.64 -13.28
C THR A 217 12.70 -19.35 -14.27
N SER A 218 12.53 -19.05 -15.56
CA SER A 218 13.42 -19.55 -16.59
C SER A 218 14.61 -18.63 -16.81
N ILE A 219 15.82 -19.18 -16.85
CA ILE A 219 17.06 -18.46 -17.18
C ILE A 219 17.80 -19.18 -18.31
N LYS A 220 18.55 -18.41 -19.10
CA LYS A 220 19.42 -19.00 -20.13
C LYS A 220 20.46 -19.93 -19.47
N PRO A 221 20.86 -21.04 -20.12
CA PRO A 221 21.80 -21.99 -19.53
C PRO A 221 23.19 -21.38 -19.30
N GLU A 222 23.51 -20.28 -19.99
CA GLU A 222 24.73 -19.51 -19.84
C GLU A 222 24.45 -18.00 -19.68
N GLY A 223 25.41 -17.29 -19.10
CA GLY A 223 25.42 -15.84 -18.99
C GLY A 223 25.38 -15.34 -17.54
N ARG A 224 24.96 -14.09 -17.38
CA ARG A 224 24.82 -13.42 -16.08
C ARG A 224 23.38 -12.95 -15.91
N THR A 225 22.78 -13.24 -14.77
CA THR A 225 21.41 -12.80 -14.48
C THR A 225 21.32 -12.23 -13.06
N ARG A 226 20.58 -11.14 -12.90
CA ARG A 226 20.40 -10.46 -11.60
C ARG A 226 18.96 -10.64 -11.13
N PHE A 227 18.80 -10.99 -9.85
CA PHE A 227 17.50 -11.06 -9.18
C PHE A 227 17.57 -10.37 -7.83
N LYS A 228 16.40 -9.99 -7.31
CA LYS A 228 16.26 -9.65 -5.89
C LYS A 228 16.39 -10.90 -5.04
N TYR A 229 16.96 -10.77 -3.84
CA TYR A 229 17.24 -11.91 -2.96
C TYR A 229 15.99 -12.78 -2.74
N GLY A 230 16.11 -14.10 -2.75
CA GLY A 230 14.90 -14.91 -2.66
C GLY A 230 15.16 -16.39 -2.90
N ARG A 231 14.10 -17.18 -2.78
CA ARG A 231 14.13 -18.60 -3.12
C ARG A 231 13.55 -18.81 -4.50
N TYR A 232 14.42 -19.14 -5.44
CA TYR A 232 14.08 -19.40 -6.82
C TYR A 232 14.30 -20.86 -7.17
N ILE A 233 13.43 -21.38 -8.02
CA ILE A 233 13.65 -22.63 -8.75
C ILE A 233 13.92 -22.22 -10.19
N PHE A 234 15.12 -22.51 -10.68
CA PHE A 234 15.51 -22.13 -12.03
C PHE A 234 15.25 -23.27 -13.01
N SER A 235 14.58 -22.95 -14.12
CA SER A 235 14.46 -23.81 -15.30
C SER A 235 15.31 -23.24 -16.44
N CYS A 236 15.82 -24.11 -17.30
CA CYS A 236 16.54 -23.71 -18.50
C CYS A 236 15.56 -23.09 -19.50
N ALA A 237 15.86 -21.90 -20.02
CA ALA A 237 15.04 -21.24 -21.04
C ALA A 237 14.96 -22.05 -22.36
N ASP A 238 15.97 -22.86 -22.66
CA ASP A 238 16.09 -23.52 -23.97
C ASP A 238 15.39 -24.90 -23.98
N CYS A 239 15.54 -25.69 -22.91
CA CYS A 239 14.96 -27.03 -22.83
C CYS A 239 13.91 -27.22 -21.72
N GLN A 240 13.60 -26.16 -20.96
CA GLN A 240 12.65 -26.15 -19.83
C GLN A 240 12.97 -27.10 -18.67
N GLN A 241 14.08 -27.84 -18.73
CA GLN A 241 14.52 -28.68 -17.63
C GLN A 241 14.96 -27.87 -16.42
N ARG A 242 14.77 -28.45 -15.23
CA ARG A 242 15.24 -27.86 -13.98
C ARG A 242 16.77 -27.79 -13.97
N MET A 243 17.31 -26.66 -13.52
CA MET A 243 18.75 -26.45 -13.44
C MET A 243 19.31 -26.93 -12.09
N GLU A 244 20.57 -27.33 -12.12
CA GLU A 244 21.33 -27.81 -10.97
C GLU A 244 22.27 -26.72 -10.47
N LYS A 245 22.41 -26.62 -9.16
CA LYS A 245 23.31 -25.65 -8.53
C LYS A 245 24.76 -26.11 -8.68
N VAL A 246 25.62 -25.20 -9.11
CA VAL A 246 27.08 -25.40 -9.21
C VAL A 246 27.72 -25.18 -7.84
N ASP A 247 28.83 -25.87 -7.58
CA ASP A 247 29.61 -25.73 -6.36
C ASP A 247 30.11 -24.28 -6.17
N GLU A 248 30.08 -23.81 -4.92
CA GLU A 248 30.41 -22.43 -4.58
C GLU A 248 31.90 -22.11 -4.86
N THR A 249 32.80 -23.08 -4.76
CA THR A 249 34.24 -22.89 -5.05
C THR A 249 34.47 -22.58 -6.51
N ILE A 250 33.75 -23.27 -7.41
CA ILE A 250 33.76 -23.01 -8.84
C ILE A 250 33.18 -21.63 -9.10
N VAL A 251 32.03 -21.28 -8.51
CA VAL A 251 31.42 -19.95 -8.70
C VAL A 251 32.38 -18.82 -8.33
N LYS A 252 33.11 -18.96 -7.22
CA LYS A 252 34.08 -17.96 -6.73
C LYS A 252 35.23 -17.70 -7.71
N SER A 253 35.70 -18.69 -8.46
CA SER A 253 36.79 -18.51 -9.43
C SER A 253 36.38 -17.65 -10.63
N TYR A 254 35.08 -17.55 -10.93
CA TYR A 254 34.54 -16.75 -12.03
C TYR A 254 34.05 -15.35 -11.61
N LEU A 255 34.16 -14.99 -10.33
CA LEU A 255 33.80 -13.66 -9.83
C LEU A 255 34.94 -12.66 -10.06
N THR A 256 34.59 -11.47 -10.55
CA THR A 256 35.49 -10.32 -10.63
C THR A 256 35.85 -9.78 -9.24
N LYS A 257 36.93 -8.99 -9.10
CA LYS A 257 37.33 -8.40 -7.82
C LYS A 257 36.18 -7.62 -7.14
N PRO A 258 35.42 -6.75 -7.84
CA PRO A 258 34.27 -6.07 -7.23
C PRO A 258 33.15 -7.02 -6.79
N GLU A 259 32.86 -8.07 -7.56
CA GLU A 259 31.85 -9.09 -7.21
C GLU A 259 32.28 -9.90 -5.98
N GLN A 260 33.57 -10.24 -5.86
CA GLN A 260 34.11 -10.88 -4.66
C GLN A 260 33.97 -9.96 -3.43
N THR A 261 34.22 -8.67 -3.59
CA THR A 261 33.98 -7.68 -2.54
C THR A 261 32.51 -7.62 -2.15
N ALA A 262 31.58 -7.53 -3.12
CA ALA A 262 30.14 -7.54 -2.87
C ALA A 262 29.69 -8.83 -2.16
N HIS A 263 30.24 -9.97 -2.56
CA HIS A 263 29.99 -11.26 -1.91
C HIS A 263 30.47 -11.27 -0.46
N LYS A 264 31.69 -10.78 -0.20
CA LYS A 264 32.27 -10.69 1.15
C LYS A 264 31.48 -9.74 2.06
N LEU A 265 30.97 -8.64 1.52
CA LEU A 265 30.09 -7.70 2.25
C LEU A 265 28.71 -8.31 2.55
N GLY A 266 28.30 -9.35 1.81
CA GLY A 266 26.95 -9.91 1.87
C GLY A 266 25.90 -9.01 1.20
N SER A 267 26.32 -8.06 0.37
CA SER A 267 25.43 -7.19 -0.40
C SER A 267 24.84 -7.92 -1.62
N VAL A 268 25.58 -8.88 -2.18
CA VAL A 268 25.13 -9.74 -3.28
C VAL A 268 25.55 -11.17 -2.99
N LYS A 269 24.62 -12.12 -3.14
CA LYS A 269 24.94 -13.55 -3.12
C LYS A 269 25.04 -14.06 -4.56
N PHE A 270 26.16 -14.67 -4.91
CA PHE A 270 26.36 -15.27 -6.21
C PHE A 270 26.10 -16.78 -6.15
N GLU A 271 25.35 -17.28 -7.13
CA GLU A 271 25.07 -18.71 -7.30
C GLU A 271 25.26 -19.09 -8.78
N GLY A 272 25.87 -20.24 -9.04
CA GLY A 272 25.96 -20.80 -10.38
C GLY A 272 24.87 -21.83 -10.61
N TRP A 273 24.25 -21.82 -11.79
CA TRP A 273 23.22 -22.78 -12.18
C TRP A 273 23.55 -23.36 -13.55
N LYS A 274 23.69 -24.69 -13.65
CA LYS A 274 23.97 -25.41 -14.89
C LYS A 274 22.75 -26.23 -15.33
N CYS A 275 22.62 -26.48 -16.63
CA CYS A 275 21.58 -27.33 -17.18
C CYS A 275 22.19 -28.64 -17.66
N SER A 276 21.78 -29.77 -17.09
CA SER A 276 22.39 -31.09 -17.40
C SER A 276 22.23 -31.50 -18.87
N ASN A 277 21.26 -30.95 -19.61
CA ASN A 277 21.03 -31.22 -21.02
C ASN A 277 21.71 -30.21 -21.97
N CYS A 278 21.62 -28.91 -21.67
CA CYS A 278 22.17 -27.86 -22.54
C CYS A 278 23.63 -27.51 -22.25
N SER A 279 24.14 -27.77 -21.04
CA SER A 279 25.47 -27.31 -20.63
C SER A 279 26.63 -28.00 -21.35
N SER A 280 26.44 -29.22 -21.87
CA SER A 280 27.47 -29.96 -22.61
C SER A 280 27.73 -29.40 -24.00
N GLN A 281 26.84 -28.54 -24.52
CA GLN A 281 26.92 -27.94 -25.86
C GLN A 281 27.38 -26.47 -25.82
N LEU A 282 27.67 -25.93 -24.63
CA LEU A 282 28.07 -24.53 -24.44
C LEU A 282 29.58 -24.36 -24.59
N THR A 283 30.00 -23.21 -25.13
CA THR A 283 31.39 -22.89 -25.48
C THR A 283 32.15 -22.10 -24.41
N ASP A 284 31.49 -21.59 -23.38
CA ASP A 284 32.11 -20.76 -22.32
C ASP A 284 32.11 -21.50 -20.96
N LYS A 285 31.48 -20.95 -19.91
CA LYS A 285 31.55 -21.48 -18.52
C LYS A 285 30.65 -22.69 -18.31
N GLY A 286 29.66 -22.90 -19.17
CA GLY A 286 28.71 -24.01 -19.06
C GLY A 286 27.66 -23.84 -17.96
N PHE A 287 27.56 -22.66 -17.34
CA PHE A 287 26.55 -22.33 -16.33
C PHE A 287 26.19 -20.84 -16.34
N ASN A 288 25.01 -20.51 -15.81
CA ASN A 288 24.56 -19.15 -15.60
C ASN A 288 24.95 -18.66 -14.20
N LEU A 289 25.61 -17.51 -14.14
CA LEU A 289 25.96 -16.84 -12.89
C LEU A 289 24.80 -15.93 -12.45
N VAL A 290 24.13 -16.33 -11.38
CA VAL A 290 23.01 -15.61 -10.79
C VAL A 290 23.50 -14.76 -9.62
N ALA A 291 23.25 -13.46 -9.69
CA ALA A 291 23.50 -12.49 -8.62
C ALA A 291 22.20 -12.14 -7.91
N LEU A 292 22.13 -12.46 -6.61
CA LEU A 292 20.98 -12.20 -5.73
C LEU A 292 21.28 -10.99 -4.84
N GLU A 293 20.70 -9.84 -5.19
CA GLU A 293 20.91 -8.57 -4.50
C GLU A 293 20.17 -8.52 -3.17
N SER A 294 20.89 -8.20 -2.09
CA SER A 294 20.37 -8.09 -0.73
C SER A 294 19.28 -7.02 -0.61
N TYR A 295 18.35 -7.23 0.32
CA TYR A 295 17.29 -6.27 0.65
C TYR A 295 17.68 -5.28 1.74
N PHE A 296 18.82 -5.47 2.41
CA PHE A 296 19.22 -4.57 3.48
C PHE A 296 19.51 -3.18 2.92
N ASP A 297 18.86 -2.18 3.49
CA ASP A 297 18.98 -0.76 3.14
C ASP A 297 20.40 -0.21 3.34
N ARG A 298 21.25 -0.92 4.09
CA ARG A 298 22.66 -0.58 4.31
C ARG A 298 23.57 -0.82 3.09
N PHE A 299 23.07 -1.41 2.01
CA PHE A 299 23.85 -1.67 0.80
C PHE A 299 23.23 -1.00 -0.43
N LYS A 300 24.07 -0.45 -1.31
CA LYS A 300 23.60 0.09 -2.59
C LYS A 300 24.60 -0.05 -3.73
N LYS A 301 24.11 0.18 -4.94
CA LYS A 301 24.94 0.29 -6.15
C LYS A 301 25.77 1.58 -6.10
N CYS A 302 27.07 1.46 -6.37
CA CYS A 302 27.96 2.60 -6.48
C CYS A 302 27.63 3.41 -7.74
N PRO A 303 27.52 4.75 -7.67
CA PRO A 303 27.32 5.57 -8.87
C PRO A 303 28.57 5.61 -9.77
N HIS A 304 29.76 5.37 -9.21
CA HIS A 304 31.02 5.44 -9.94
C HIS A 304 31.40 4.12 -10.61
N CYS A 305 31.55 3.03 -9.84
CA CYS A 305 31.93 1.72 -10.38
C CYS A 305 30.74 0.83 -10.77
N GLN A 306 29.50 1.28 -10.52
CA GLN A 306 28.28 0.53 -10.81
C GLN A 306 28.16 -0.84 -10.11
N GLU A 307 28.99 -1.14 -9.13
CA GLU A 307 28.91 -2.38 -8.36
C GLU A 307 28.21 -2.21 -7.03
N PHE A 308 27.61 -3.29 -6.53
CA PHE A 308 26.82 -3.29 -5.28
C PHE A 308 27.73 -3.36 -4.04
N THR A 309 28.74 -2.49 -3.99
CA THR A 309 29.83 -2.50 -3.02
C THR A 309 29.82 -1.30 -2.09
N VAL A 310 28.75 -0.50 -2.08
CA VAL A 310 28.59 0.62 -1.15
C VAL A 310 27.95 0.14 0.13
N THR A 311 28.60 0.44 1.26
CA THR A 311 28.04 0.29 2.60
C THR A 311 27.60 1.65 3.13
N ILE A 312 26.39 1.71 3.66
CA ILE A 312 25.82 2.92 4.26
C ILE A 312 25.93 2.80 5.77
N THR A 313 26.57 3.80 6.39
CA THR A 313 26.62 3.94 7.84
C THR A 313 25.82 5.17 8.26
N LYS A 314 25.09 5.04 9.37
CA LYS A 314 24.25 6.11 9.92
C LYS A 314 24.77 6.42 11.32
N LYS A 315 25.26 7.63 11.56
CA LYS A 315 25.72 8.08 12.88
C LYS A 315 24.84 9.23 13.36
N THR A 316 24.18 9.08 14.50
CA THR A 316 23.44 10.19 15.11
C THR A 316 24.42 11.26 15.60
N ILE A 317 24.33 12.47 15.05
CA ILE A 317 25.09 13.64 15.51
C ILE A 317 24.33 14.28 16.68
N LYS A 318 23.01 14.44 16.53
CA LYS A 318 22.12 15.01 17.53
C LYS A 318 20.86 14.16 17.62
N SER A 319 20.52 13.67 18.80
CA SER A 319 19.28 12.91 19.00
C SER A 319 18.06 13.81 18.84
N ALA A 320 16.98 13.27 18.27
CA ALA A 320 15.70 13.96 18.21
C ALA A 320 15.03 13.98 19.59
N THR A 321 14.27 15.03 19.85
CA THR A 321 13.42 15.18 21.05
C THR A 321 11.95 15.29 20.60
N GLN A 322 11.01 15.41 21.54
CA GLN A 322 9.61 15.67 21.20
C GLN A 322 9.39 17.04 20.54
N TYR A 323 10.28 18.00 20.79
CA TYR A 323 10.09 19.40 20.38
C TYR A 323 11.11 19.89 19.34
N SER A 324 12.26 19.21 19.24
CA SER A 324 13.33 19.60 18.33
C SER A 324 13.80 18.41 17.50
N PRO A 325 14.05 18.63 16.20
CA PRO A 325 14.56 17.59 15.33
C PRO A 325 15.99 17.20 15.72
N GLY A 326 16.33 15.95 15.43
CA GLY A 326 17.69 15.44 15.52
C GLY A 326 18.44 15.66 14.20
N LYS A 327 19.71 15.22 14.18
CA LYS A 327 20.56 15.16 12.99
C LYS A 327 21.31 13.83 12.99
N ARG A 328 21.39 13.19 11.83
CA ARG A 328 22.28 12.04 11.57
C ARG A 328 23.17 12.32 10.37
N LEU A 329 24.40 11.86 10.45
CA LEU A 329 25.31 11.76 9.31
C LEU A 329 25.09 10.43 8.61
N ILE A 330 24.80 10.47 7.33
CA ILE A 330 24.79 9.29 6.46
C ILE A 330 26.10 9.30 5.68
N THR A 331 26.86 8.23 5.80
CA THR A 331 28.13 8.05 5.10
C THR A 331 28.03 6.83 4.19
N ASP A 332 28.21 7.07 2.90
CA ASP A 332 28.38 6.05 1.89
C ASP A 332 29.86 5.82 1.64
N ASN A 333 30.30 4.57 1.72
CA ASN A 333 31.66 4.19 1.37
C ASN A 333 31.63 3.00 0.41
N CYS A 334 32.21 3.17 -0.78
CA CYS A 334 32.41 2.07 -1.72
C CYS A 334 33.64 1.26 -1.32
N HIS A 335 33.51 -0.06 -1.29
CA HIS A 335 34.64 -0.97 -0.99
C HIS A 335 35.40 -1.43 -2.26
N SER A 336 35.04 -0.91 -3.43
CA SER A 336 35.65 -1.30 -4.71
C SER A 336 36.31 -0.14 -5.48
N CYS A 337 36.05 1.11 -5.09
CA CYS A 337 36.66 2.30 -5.67
C CYS A 337 36.67 3.43 -4.63
N ASP A 338 37.29 4.56 -4.94
CA ASP A 338 37.47 5.68 -4.01
C ASP A 338 36.21 6.54 -3.79
N TYR A 339 35.02 6.02 -4.11
CA TYR A 339 33.78 6.75 -3.93
C TYR A 339 33.42 6.83 -2.45
N GLN A 340 33.34 8.06 -1.96
CA GLN A 340 32.84 8.40 -0.63
C GLN A 340 31.87 9.57 -0.74
N TYR A 341 30.76 9.48 -0.02
CA TYR A 341 29.76 10.54 0.04
C TYR A 341 29.22 10.66 1.46
N GLN A 342 29.02 11.90 1.90
CA GLN A 342 28.50 12.20 3.23
C GLN A 342 27.42 13.25 3.12
N ILE A 343 26.32 13.03 3.84
CA ILE A 343 25.22 13.98 3.92
C ILE A 343 24.64 13.99 5.33
N GLU A 344 24.36 15.19 5.84
CA GLU A 344 23.57 15.35 7.05
C GLU A 344 22.08 15.25 6.71
N GLN A 345 21.39 14.33 7.39
CA GLN A 345 19.94 14.22 7.32
C GLN A 345 19.34 14.62 8.67
N ILE A 346 18.25 15.38 8.62
CA ILE A 346 17.43 15.68 9.79
C ILE A 346 16.77 14.38 10.28
N ILE A 347 16.63 14.19 11.59
CA ILE A 347 15.76 13.15 12.18
C ILE A 347 14.51 13.86 12.69
N LEU A 348 13.33 13.36 12.32
CA LEU A 348 12.07 13.94 12.79
C LEU A 348 11.98 13.91 14.32
N PRO A 349 11.31 14.90 14.95
CA PRO A 349 10.98 14.87 16.37
C PRO A 349 10.25 13.56 16.75
N LEU A 350 10.45 13.13 17.99
CA LEU A 350 9.75 11.96 18.53
C LEU A 350 8.24 12.25 18.65
N PRO A 351 7.37 11.25 18.45
CA PRO A 351 5.94 11.43 18.64
C PRO A 351 5.64 11.88 20.10
N PRO A 352 4.58 12.68 20.31
CA PRO A 352 4.15 13.04 21.65
C PRO A 352 3.84 11.76 22.45
N PRO A 353 4.01 11.79 23.78
CA PRO A 353 3.69 10.64 24.59
C PRO A 353 2.19 10.32 24.45
N PRO A 354 1.78 9.05 24.55
CA PRO A 354 0.36 8.70 24.51
C PRO A 354 -0.38 9.50 25.60
N PRO A 355 -1.60 9.98 25.32
CA PRO A 355 -2.38 10.69 26.33
C PRO A 355 -2.56 9.78 27.56
N PRO A 356 -2.58 10.33 28.78
CA PRO A 356 -2.93 9.56 29.95
C PRO A 356 -4.30 8.93 29.72
N SER A 357 -4.45 7.65 30.06
CA SER A 357 -5.73 6.95 30.05
C SER A 357 -6.67 7.63 31.05
N SER A 358 -7.49 8.57 30.59
CA SER A 358 -8.50 9.22 31.41
C SER A 358 -9.71 8.32 31.54
N GLY A 359 -9.92 7.82 32.76
CA GLY A 359 -11.22 7.36 33.21
C GLY A 359 -12.27 8.47 33.10
N ASP A 360 -13.53 8.03 33.02
CA ASP A 360 -14.73 8.83 32.83
C ASP A 360 -14.82 10.08 33.70
N SER A 361 -15.27 11.18 33.10
CA SER A 361 -16.24 12.11 33.71
C SER A 361 -16.72 13.12 32.65
N GLY A 362 -18.04 13.16 32.45
CA GLY A 362 -18.67 14.08 31.52
C GLY A 362 -18.75 15.52 32.05
N SER A 363 -18.97 16.47 31.15
CA SER A 363 -20.17 17.33 31.14
C SER A 363 -20.02 18.51 30.16
N SER A 364 -21.22 18.95 29.73
CA SER A 364 -21.60 20.26 29.23
C SER A 364 -21.24 20.70 27.81
N TRP A 365 -22.32 20.81 27.05
CA TRP A 365 -22.43 21.49 25.77
C TRP A 365 -22.48 23.01 26.01
N GLY A 366 -21.71 23.75 25.22
CA GLY A 366 -21.81 25.20 25.10
C GLY A 366 -21.71 25.54 23.62
N GLY A 367 -22.85 25.90 23.02
CA GLY A 367 -22.91 26.37 21.64
C GLY A 367 -22.33 27.78 21.50
N GLY A 368 -21.64 28.00 20.39
CA GLY A 368 -21.20 29.31 19.92
C GLY A 368 -20.96 29.21 18.42
N GLY A 369 -21.88 29.78 17.63
CA GLY A 369 -21.77 29.84 16.19
C GLY A 369 -20.77 30.90 15.73
N PHE A 370 -20.10 30.61 14.62
CA PHE A 370 -19.60 31.62 13.70
C PHE A 370 -19.98 31.19 12.28
N SER A 371 -20.63 32.12 11.59
CA SER A 371 -20.94 32.09 10.16
C SER A 371 -19.76 32.64 9.35
N ASP A 372 -19.91 32.53 8.03
CA ASP A 372 -19.02 32.94 6.92
C ASP A 372 -18.11 31.79 6.44
N GLY A 373 -18.23 31.26 5.23
CA GLY A 373 -18.77 31.80 3.99
C GLY A 373 -17.77 31.50 2.89
N GLY A 374 -17.88 30.33 2.27
CA GLY A 374 -17.00 29.91 1.19
C GLY A 374 -17.00 28.40 1.00
N GLY A 375 -18.05 27.87 0.37
CA GLY A 375 -18.09 26.48 -0.11
C GLY A 375 -17.06 26.26 -1.22
N GLY A 376 -15.78 26.27 -0.87
CA GLY A 376 -14.69 25.90 -1.74
C GLY A 376 -14.71 24.39 -1.91
N GLY A 377 -14.97 23.95 -3.15
CA GLY A 377 -14.67 22.58 -3.56
C GLY A 377 -13.18 22.26 -3.35
N PHE A 378 -12.80 21.00 -3.52
CA PHE A 378 -11.39 20.64 -3.53
C PHE A 378 -10.62 21.50 -4.54
N GLY A 379 -9.34 21.72 -4.26
CA GLY A 379 -8.55 22.71 -4.96
C GLY A 379 -8.21 22.39 -6.42
N GLY A 380 -8.62 21.23 -6.96
CA GLY A 380 -8.43 20.83 -8.36
C GLY A 380 -7.17 20.01 -8.63
N GLY A 381 -6.72 19.19 -7.68
CA GLY A 381 -5.59 18.26 -7.86
C GLY A 381 -5.94 17.03 -8.71
N SER A 382 -4.92 16.34 -9.21
CA SER A 382 -5.05 15.12 -10.02
C SER A 382 -4.21 13.96 -9.47
N SER A 383 -4.70 12.72 -9.66
CA SER A 383 -3.99 11.49 -9.33
C SER A 383 -3.78 10.61 -10.57
N GLY A 384 -2.59 10.00 -10.63
CA GLY A 384 -2.18 9.04 -11.65
C GLY A 384 -2.44 7.57 -11.33
N GLY A 385 -3.09 7.23 -10.21
CA GLY A 385 -3.18 5.84 -9.75
C GLY A 385 -2.28 5.49 -8.57
N GLY A 386 -1.66 6.49 -7.94
CA GLY A 386 -0.72 6.33 -6.82
C GLY A 386 -1.42 5.96 -5.51
N GLY A 387 -0.67 5.38 -4.57
CA GLY A 387 -1.18 4.91 -3.28
C GLY A 387 -1.31 3.39 -3.23
N ALA A 388 -2.04 2.89 -2.23
CA ALA A 388 -2.12 1.45 -1.96
C ALA A 388 -3.47 1.03 -1.39
N GLY A 389 -3.71 -0.28 -1.43
CA GLY A 389 -4.95 -0.88 -0.98
C GLY A 389 -4.75 -2.16 -0.19
N GLY A 390 -5.80 -2.60 0.49
CA GLY A 390 -5.79 -3.84 1.27
C GLY A 390 -7.17 -4.35 1.63
N SER A 391 -7.26 -5.65 1.91
CA SER A 391 -8.51 -6.31 2.28
C SER A 391 -8.44 -6.87 3.71
N TRP A 392 -9.60 -6.94 4.37
CA TRP A 392 -9.71 -7.46 5.74
C TRP A 392 -10.59 -8.70 5.87
#